data_AF-A0AAW3K4G3-F1
#
_entry.id   AF-A0AAW3K4G3-F1
#
_cell.length_a   1.000
_cell.length_b   1.000
_cell.length_c   1.000
_cell.angle_alpha   90.00
_cell.angle_beta   90.00
_cell.angle_gamma   90.00
#
_symmetry.space_group_name_H-M   'P 1'
#
loop_
_entity.id
_entity.type
_entity.pdbx_description
1 polymer ?
#
loop_
_entity_poly.entity_id
_entity_poly.type
_entity_poly.pdbx_seq_one_letter_code
_entity_poly.pdbx_strand_id
1 'polypeptide(L)'
;MRRIVLASLLALSGIANAASEPQDKQKVFNIVKEYSKLVSCMSSFEKDSDIGKPTTIKDVHTVEYEKDSKSFYVMWYGDMGCAGGSGTMSGFVSEVAIYGGEWKPYTIQSDTAFGSDLDMNFRFIESLKKINSNKFEIISWDYADDKYGGKDGGNNFPANKFKYVVERVKWDPWKITQKTLLKQNK
;
A
#
# COMPACT_ATOMS: atom_id res chain seq x y z
N MET A 1 1.81 23.04 -69.60
CA MET A 1 0.90 23.52 -68.54
C MET A 1 1.00 22.58 -67.35
N ARG A 2 1.37 23.12 -66.18
CA ARG A 2 1.53 22.42 -64.89
C ARG A 2 0.19 21.88 -64.38
N ARG A 3 0.16 20.67 -63.82
CA ARG A 3 -0.75 20.31 -62.72
C ARG A 3 0.02 19.50 -61.69
N ILE A 4 0.50 20.20 -60.66
CA ILE A 4 0.97 19.63 -59.41
C ILE A 4 -0.30 19.48 -58.55
N VAL A 5 -0.66 18.25 -58.20
CA VAL A 5 -1.71 17.99 -57.21
C VAL A 5 -1.01 17.95 -55.85
N LEU A 6 -1.33 18.93 -55.00
CA LEU A 6 -0.84 19.03 -53.63
C LEU A 6 -1.26 17.81 -52.82
N ALA A 7 -0.29 17.19 -52.16
CA ALA A 7 -0.49 16.16 -51.16
C ALA A 7 -1.14 16.77 -49.90
N SER A 8 -2.24 16.18 -49.47
CA SER A 8 -2.90 16.48 -48.20
C SER A 8 -2.03 15.98 -47.04
N LEU A 9 -1.45 16.90 -46.27
CA LEU A 9 -0.82 16.59 -44.98
C LEU A 9 -1.92 16.19 -44.00
N LEU A 10 -2.01 14.90 -43.67
CA LEU A 10 -2.69 14.45 -42.46
C LEU A 10 -1.92 14.99 -41.25
N ALA A 11 -2.49 15.99 -40.59
CA ALA A 11 -2.09 16.36 -39.24
C ALA A 11 -2.48 15.21 -38.30
N LEU A 12 -1.54 14.32 -38.02
CA LEU A 12 -1.60 13.44 -36.86
C LEU A 12 -1.42 14.31 -35.61
N SER A 13 -2.52 14.85 -35.09
CA SER A 13 -2.56 15.37 -33.73
C SER A 13 -2.38 14.19 -32.79
N GLY A 14 -1.14 13.97 -32.35
CA GLY A 14 -0.83 13.07 -31.25
C GLY A 14 -1.58 13.54 -30.02
N ILE A 15 -2.64 12.82 -29.64
CA ILE A 15 -3.31 13.03 -28.37
C ILE A 15 -2.34 12.50 -27.31
N ALA A 16 -1.57 13.41 -26.71
CA ALA A 16 -0.86 13.09 -25.48
C ALA A 16 -1.93 12.81 -24.43
N ASN A 17 -2.26 11.53 -24.22
CA ASN A 17 -3.09 11.12 -23.11
C ASN A 17 -2.29 11.40 -21.83
N ALA A 18 -2.57 12.52 -21.17
CA ALA A 18 -2.14 12.74 -19.80
C ALA A 18 -2.63 11.54 -18.98
N ALA A 19 -1.71 10.79 -18.37
CA ALA A 19 -2.06 9.63 -17.57
C ALA A 19 -2.98 10.07 -16.41
N SER A 20 -4.06 9.32 -16.20
CA SER A 20 -5.02 9.62 -15.13
C SER A 20 -4.71 8.83 -13.86
N GLU A 21 -5.10 9.36 -12.69
CA GLU A 21 -4.87 8.70 -11.39
C GLU A 21 -5.34 7.23 -11.37
N PRO A 22 -6.51 6.84 -11.94
CA PRO A 22 -6.91 5.44 -12.01
C PRO A 22 -5.95 4.55 -12.80
N GLN A 23 -5.39 5.05 -13.91
CA GLN A 23 -4.40 4.30 -14.69
C GLN A 23 -3.10 4.13 -13.90
N ASP A 24 -2.67 5.16 -13.19
CA ASP A 24 -1.49 5.10 -12.35
C ASP A 24 -1.69 4.14 -11.16
N LYS A 25 -2.86 4.12 -10.53
CA LYS A 25 -3.20 3.10 -9.52
C LYS A 25 -3.09 1.68 -10.06
N GLN A 26 -3.56 1.45 -11.30
CA GLN A 26 -3.47 0.13 -11.92
C GLN A 26 -2.02 -0.28 -12.18
N LYS A 27 -1.17 0.66 -12.60
CA LYS A 27 0.28 0.42 -12.75
C LYS A 27 0.92 0.09 -11.41
N VAL A 28 0.64 0.88 -10.37
CA VAL A 28 1.14 0.68 -9.00
C VAL A 28 0.71 -0.68 -8.45
N PHE A 29 -0.57 -1.05 -8.60
CA PHE A 29 -1.06 -2.37 -8.21
C PHE A 29 -0.24 -3.50 -8.85
N ASN A 30 0.01 -3.41 -10.16
CA ASN A 30 0.80 -4.41 -10.87
C ASN A 30 2.26 -4.43 -10.42
N ILE A 31 2.86 -3.28 -10.12
CA ILE A 31 4.23 -3.19 -9.60
C ILE A 31 4.35 -3.91 -8.27
N VAL A 32 3.45 -3.63 -7.31
CA VAL A 32 3.49 -4.29 -6.00
C VAL A 32 3.19 -5.79 -6.13
N LYS A 33 2.29 -6.18 -7.04
CA LYS A 33 2.02 -7.58 -7.34
C LYS A 33 3.23 -8.33 -7.91
N GLU A 34 4.01 -7.72 -8.81
CA GLU A 34 5.23 -8.36 -9.32
C GLU A 34 6.34 -8.34 -8.27
N TYR A 35 6.46 -7.25 -7.51
CA TYR A 35 7.38 -7.15 -6.39
C TYR A 35 7.14 -8.25 -5.34
N SER A 36 5.88 -8.51 -4.95
CA SER A 36 5.55 -9.53 -3.95
C SER A 36 6.04 -10.92 -4.37
N LYS A 37 5.98 -11.27 -5.66
CA LYS A 37 6.51 -12.54 -6.18
C LYS A 37 8.04 -12.67 -6.05
N LEU A 38 8.75 -11.55 -6.00
CA LEU A 38 10.21 -11.53 -5.88
C LEU A 38 10.67 -11.64 -4.43
N VAL A 39 9.89 -11.10 -3.49
CA VAL A 39 10.29 -10.98 -2.09
C VAL A 39 9.56 -11.90 -1.13
N SER A 40 8.51 -12.58 -1.58
CA SER A 40 7.70 -13.47 -0.74
C SER A 40 7.41 -14.80 -1.43
N CYS A 41 7.26 -15.86 -0.62
CA CYS A 41 6.90 -17.19 -1.12
C CYS A 41 5.39 -17.38 -1.30
N MET A 42 4.58 -16.55 -0.64
CA MET A 42 3.14 -16.49 -0.76
C MET A 42 2.72 -15.05 -0.54
N SER A 43 1.73 -14.59 -1.30
CA SER A 43 1.20 -13.23 -1.15
C SER A 43 -0.30 -13.14 -1.37
N SER A 44 -0.93 -12.10 -0.82
CA SER A 44 -2.37 -11.83 -0.98
C SER A 44 -2.78 -11.48 -2.42
N PHE A 45 -1.85 -11.44 -3.38
CA PHE A 45 -2.15 -11.27 -4.80
C PHE A 45 -2.43 -12.59 -5.53
N GLU A 46 -2.15 -13.72 -4.90
CA GLU A 46 -2.38 -15.06 -5.45
C GLU A 46 -3.84 -15.50 -5.22
N LYS A 47 -4.39 -16.24 -6.18
CA LYS A 47 -5.81 -16.66 -6.12
C LYS A 47 -6.07 -17.72 -5.04
N ASP A 48 -5.07 -18.55 -4.78
CA ASP A 48 -5.14 -19.69 -3.86
C ASP A 48 -4.28 -19.45 -2.61
N SER A 49 -4.01 -18.19 -2.26
CA SER A 49 -3.31 -17.90 -1.01
C SER A 49 -4.22 -18.29 0.16
N ASP A 50 -3.70 -19.01 1.15
CA ASP A 50 -4.37 -19.25 2.45
C ASP A 50 -4.64 -17.94 3.24
N ILE A 51 -4.20 -16.82 2.68
CA ILE A 51 -4.46 -15.46 3.13
C ILE A 51 -5.89 -15.11 2.74
N GLY A 52 -6.82 -15.28 3.69
CA GLY A 52 -8.27 -15.06 3.49
C GLY A 52 -8.72 -13.65 3.10
N LYS A 53 -7.81 -12.77 2.67
CA LYS A 53 -8.07 -11.42 2.16
C LYS A 53 -7.18 -11.10 0.95
N PRO A 54 -7.70 -11.19 -0.27
CA PRO A 54 -6.92 -10.86 -1.46
C PRO A 54 -6.68 -9.35 -1.54
N THR A 55 -5.48 -8.94 -1.96
CA THR A 55 -5.18 -7.55 -2.28
C THR A 55 -5.77 -7.20 -3.65
N THR A 56 -6.45 -6.06 -3.71
CA THR A 56 -7.15 -5.57 -4.89
C THR A 56 -6.74 -4.14 -5.21
N ILE A 57 -7.23 -3.62 -6.34
CA ILE A 57 -7.02 -2.22 -6.72
C ILE A 57 -7.57 -1.23 -5.67
N LYS A 58 -8.51 -1.65 -4.81
CA LYS A 58 -9.08 -0.80 -3.74
C LYS A 58 -8.09 -0.53 -2.61
N ASP A 59 -7.08 -1.39 -2.48
CA ASP A 59 -6.03 -1.29 -1.47
C ASP A 59 -4.89 -0.37 -1.92
N VAL A 60 -5.00 0.25 -3.11
CA VAL A 60 -4.09 1.28 -3.62
C VAL A 60 -4.61 2.67 -3.24
N HIS A 61 -3.93 3.31 -2.30
CA HIS A 61 -4.24 4.64 -1.80
C HIS A 61 -3.25 5.67 -2.32
N THR A 62 -3.74 6.64 -3.09
CA THR A 62 -2.95 7.81 -3.48
C THR A 62 -2.65 8.66 -2.26
N VAL A 63 -1.39 8.98 -2.01
CA VAL A 63 -0.94 9.87 -0.95
C VAL A 63 -0.66 11.25 -1.54
N GLU A 64 0.10 11.30 -2.62
CA GLU A 64 0.43 12.51 -3.40
C GLU A 64 0.15 12.27 -4.88
N TYR A 65 -0.38 13.29 -5.57
CA TYR A 65 -0.68 13.21 -7.01
C TYR A 65 -0.42 14.55 -7.70
N GLU A 66 0.84 14.95 -7.70
CA GLU A 66 1.32 16.16 -8.35
C GLU A 66 2.03 15.81 -9.67
N LYS A 67 2.27 16.82 -10.51
CA LYS A 67 2.93 16.63 -11.81
C LYS A 67 4.34 16.04 -11.68
N ASP A 68 5.08 16.51 -10.68
CA ASP A 68 6.49 16.16 -10.50
C ASP A 68 6.73 15.10 -9.41
N SER A 69 5.69 14.79 -8.62
CA SER A 69 5.72 13.74 -7.62
C SER A 69 4.37 13.06 -7.45
N LYS A 70 4.38 11.73 -7.50
CA LYS A 70 3.21 10.89 -7.24
C LYS A 70 3.63 9.80 -6.28
N SER A 71 2.85 9.59 -5.21
CA SER A 71 3.11 8.54 -4.23
C SER A 71 1.83 7.80 -3.86
N PHE A 72 1.96 6.49 -3.70
CA PHE A 72 0.85 5.58 -3.46
C PHE A 72 1.25 4.57 -2.39
N TYR A 73 0.31 4.27 -1.49
CA TYR A 73 0.45 3.21 -0.50
C TYR A 73 -0.40 2.01 -0.89
N VAL A 74 0.18 0.82 -0.80
CA VAL A 74 -0.51 -0.43 -1.13
C VAL A 74 -0.43 -1.38 0.04
N MET A 75 -1.58 -1.75 0.60
CA MET A 75 -1.64 -2.76 1.67
C MET A 75 -1.69 -4.16 1.07
N TRP A 76 -0.81 -5.05 1.53
CA TRP A 76 -0.78 -6.45 1.11
C TRP A 76 -0.24 -7.34 2.24
N TYR A 77 -0.33 -8.66 2.06
CA TYR A 77 0.21 -9.63 3.01
C TYR A 77 1.11 -10.62 2.31
N GLY A 78 2.14 -11.09 3.00
CA GLY A 78 3.07 -12.07 2.45
C GLY A 78 3.91 -12.79 3.50
N ASP A 79 4.50 -13.92 3.08
CA ASP A 79 5.63 -14.56 3.77
C ASP A 79 6.93 -14.01 3.16
N MET A 80 7.28 -12.78 3.57
CA MET A 80 8.46 -12.09 3.05
C MET A 80 9.74 -12.78 3.53
N GLY A 81 10.67 -13.03 2.61
CA GLY A 81 11.90 -13.76 2.89
C GLY A 81 11.72 -15.28 2.97
N CYS A 82 10.52 -15.80 2.68
CA CYS A 82 10.26 -17.24 2.59
C CYS A 82 10.65 -18.00 3.87
N ALA A 83 10.39 -17.41 5.04
CA ALA A 83 10.79 -18.00 6.30
C ALA A 83 10.05 -19.32 6.58
N GLY A 84 8.84 -19.46 6.03
CA GLY A 84 8.03 -20.68 6.09
C GLY A 84 7.43 -20.98 7.46
N GLY A 85 6.29 -21.67 7.47
CA GLY A 85 5.65 -22.17 8.68
C GLY A 85 4.55 -21.26 9.25
N SER A 86 3.96 -21.71 10.37
CA SER A 86 2.86 -20.99 11.01
C SER A 86 3.37 -19.69 11.63
N GLY A 87 3.08 -18.58 10.95
CA GLY A 87 3.28 -17.22 11.48
C GLY A 87 4.44 -16.43 10.93
N THR A 88 4.84 -16.77 9.72
CA THR A 88 5.70 -15.92 8.91
C THR A 88 4.90 -14.90 8.11
N MET A 89 3.59 -15.13 7.94
CA MET A 89 2.67 -14.20 7.31
C MET A 89 2.56 -12.88 8.08
N SER A 90 2.74 -11.78 7.36
CA SER A 90 2.65 -10.42 7.89
C SER A 90 1.92 -9.49 6.92
N GLY A 91 1.28 -8.46 7.47
CA GLY A 91 0.79 -7.32 6.71
C GLY A 91 1.91 -6.32 6.41
N PHE A 92 1.86 -5.74 5.22
CA PHE A 92 2.79 -4.73 4.72
C PHE A 92 2.03 -3.56 4.12
N VAL A 93 2.62 -2.37 4.17
CA VAL A 93 2.14 -1.21 3.43
C VAL A 93 3.29 -0.68 2.62
N SER A 94 3.36 -1.06 1.35
CA SER A 94 4.44 -0.62 0.48
C SER A 94 4.16 0.76 -0.11
N GLU A 95 5.16 1.63 -0.11
CA GLU A 95 5.15 2.89 -0.83
C GLU A 95 5.69 2.68 -2.25
N VAL A 96 4.92 3.15 -3.23
CA VAL A 96 5.35 3.25 -4.63
C VAL A 96 5.29 4.71 -5.04
N ALA A 97 6.41 5.24 -5.54
CA ALA A 97 6.50 6.64 -5.87
C ALA A 97 7.27 6.91 -7.16
N ILE A 98 7.02 8.10 -7.72
CA ILE A 98 7.86 8.79 -8.70
C ILE A 98 8.26 10.12 -8.08
N TYR A 99 9.57 10.40 -8.10
CA TYR A 99 10.14 11.69 -7.66
C TYR A 99 10.97 12.31 -8.78
N GLY A 100 10.54 13.46 -9.31
CA GLY A 100 11.25 14.23 -10.33
C GLY A 100 10.65 14.13 -11.75
N GLY A 101 9.34 13.92 -11.86
CA GLY A 101 8.59 14.00 -13.11
C GLY A 101 8.28 12.66 -13.81
N GLU A 102 7.33 12.71 -14.74
CA GLU A 102 6.71 11.54 -15.40
C GLU A 102 7.65 10.69 -16.26
N TRP A 103 8.85 11.18 -16.59
CA TRP A 103 9.84 10.43 -17.38
C TRP A 103 10.52 9.32 -16.57
N LYS A 104 10.42 9.35 -15.23
CA LYS A 104 10.98 8.33 -14.35
C LYS A 104 10.01 7.18 -14.11
N PRO A 105 10.51 5.96 -13.89
CA PRO A 105 9.66 4.84 -13.53
C PRO A 105 9.13 4.97 -12.11
N TYR A 106 7.94 4.43 -11.87
CA TYR A 106 7.47 4.11 -10.52
C TYR A 106 8.43 3.11 -9.88
N THR A 107 8.78 3.35 -8.62
CA THR A 107 9.69 2.47 -7.86
C THR A 107 9.13 2.22 -6.46
N ILE A 108 9.34 1.00 -5.95
CA ILE A 108 9.08 0.67 -4.53
C ILE A 108 10.08 1.47 -3.68
N GLN A 109 9.59 2.27 -2.74
CA GLN A 109 10.43 3.05 -1.83
C GLN A 109 10.68 2.30 -0.51
N SER A 110 9.66 1.63 0.01
CA SER A 110 9.67 0.97 1.31
C SER A 110 8.49 0.01 1.43
N ASP A 111 8.59 -1.00 2.29
CA ASP A 111 7.48 -1.88 2.72
C ASP A 111 6.83 -1.43 4.04
N THR A 112 7.37 -0.35 4.61
CA THR A 112 6.91 0.29 5.84
C THR A 112 6.59 1.76 5.54
N ALA A 113 5.57 2.01 4.71
CA ALA A 113 5.18 3.36 4.28
C ALA A 113 4.90 4.35 5.43
N PHE A 114 4.51 3.84 6.60
CA PHE A 114 4.28 4.63 7.81
C PHE A 114 5.52 4.76 8.71
N GLY A 115 6.67 4.21 8.31
CA GLY A 115 7.87 4.06 9.12
C GLY A 115 7.82 2.84 10.04
N SER A 116 8.97 2.50 10.64
CA SER A 116 9.14 1.38 11.58
C SER A 116 8.78 1.72 13.03
N ASP A 117 8.71 3.01 13.36
CA ASP A 117 8.73 3.49 14.75
C ASP A 117 7.32 3.80 15.30
N LEU A 118 6.26 3.39 14.60
CA LEU A 118 4.91 3.48 15.13
C LEU A 118 4.67 2.38 16.16
N ASP A 119 4.15 2.73 17.33
CA ASP A 119 3.68 1.81 18.38
C ASP A 119 2.39 1.07 17.94
N MET A 120 2.54 0.25 16.90
CA MET A 120 1.53 -0.57 16.29
C MET A 120 2.19 -1.81 15.71
N ASN A 121 1.59 -2.96 15.97
CA ASN A 121 2.01 -4.20 15.35
C ASN A 121 1.59 -4.24 13.86
N PHE A 122 2.55 -4.05 12.95
CA PHE A 122 2.30 -4.08 11.51
C PHE A 122 1.97 -5.48 10.98
N ARG A 123 2.35 -6.53 11.71
CA ARG A 123 2.15 -7.92 11.27
C ARG A 123 0.68 -8.27 11.11
N PHE A 124 -0.19 -7.71 11.95
CA PHE A 124 -1.61 -8.05 11.99
C PHE A 124 -2.53 -6.90 11.60
N ILE A 125 -2.07 -6.02 10.70
CA ILE A 125 -2.96 -5.02 10.10
C ILE A 125 -4.14 -5.78 9.50
N GLU A 126 -5.35 -5.31 9.72
CA GLU A 126 -6.59 -5.91 9.23
C GLU A 126 -7.22 -5.07 8.11
N SER A 127 -7.05 -3.75 8.19
CA SER A 127 -7.47 -2.81 7.16
C SER A 127 -6.71 -1.48 7.23
N LEU A 128 -6.60 -0.84 6.07
CA LEU A 128 -6.10 0.50 5.89
C LEU A 128 -7.16 1.34 5.18
N LYS A 129 -7.45 2.53 5.71
CA LYS A 129 -8.41 3.45 5.12
C LYS A 129 -7.83 4.86 5.06
N LYS A 130 -7.69 5.39 3.84
CA LYS A 130 -7.36 6.79 3.63
C LYS A 130 -8.51 7.68 4.13
N ILE A 131 -8.21 8.63 5.00
CA ILE A 131 -9.12 9.72 5.36
C ILE A 131 -8.81 10.93 4.47
N ASN A 132 -7.53 11.32 4.40
CA ASN A 132 -7.01 12.30 3.44
C ASN A 132 -5.51 12.03 3.20
N SER A 133 -4.81 12.88 2.45
CA SER A 133 -3.40 12.66 2.09
C SER A 133 -2.42 12.67 3.26
N ASN A 134 -2.82 13.19 4.43
CA ASN A 134 -2.00 13.27 5.63
C ASN A 134 -2.63 12.53 6.82
N LYS A 135 -3.63 11.68 6.57
CA LYS A 135 -4.39 11.02 7.62
C LYS A 135 -4.96 9.68 7.17
N PHE A 136 -4.68 8.65 7.94
CA PHE A 136 -5.18 7.29 7.74
C PHE A 136 -5.83 6.76 9.01
N GLU A 137 -6.81 5.88 8.82
CA GLU A 137 -7.31 4.98 9.84
C GLU A 137 -6.74 3.59 9.55
N ILE A 138 -6.11 2.99 10.55
CA ILE A 138 -5.53 1.65 10.47
C ILE A 138 -6.17 0.80 11.54
N ILE A 139 -6.68 -0.37 11.17
CA ILE A 139 -7.10 -1.38 12.14
C ILE A 139 -6.01 -2.44 12.17
N SER A 140 -5.48 -2.73 13.35
CA SER A 140 -4.48 -3.79 13.52
C SER A 140 -4.72 -4.53 14.84
N TRP A 141 -4.28 -5.77 14.88
CA TRP A 141 -4.23 -6.54 16.12
C TRP A 141 -2.84 -6.48 16.76
N ASP A 142 -2.83 -6.60 18.08
CA ASP A 142 -1.65 -6.68 18.90
C ASP A 142 -1.79 -7.79 19.94
N TYR A 143 -0.66 -8.19 20.51
CA TYR A 143 -0.63 -9.20 21.56
C TYR A 143 -1.25 -8.69 22.87
N ALA A 144 -1.42 -9.60 23.82
CA ALA A 144 -1.76 -9.21 25.19
C ALA A 144 -0.64 -8.34 25.78
N ASP A 145 -1.02 -7.33 26.55
CA ASP A 145 -0.09 -6.47 27.27
C ASP A 145 -0.62 -6.18 28.68
N ASP A 146 0.21 -5.58 29.54
CA ASP A 146 -0.18 -5.28 30.92
C ASP A 146 -1.29 -4.22 31.02
N LYS A 147 -1.46 -3.37 30.00
CA LYS A 147 -2.37 -2.23 30.02
C LYS A 147 -3.80 -2.64 29.68
N TYR A 148 -3.96 -3.47 28.66
CA TYR A 148 -5.24 -3.93 28.16
C TYR A 148 -5.54 -5.36 28.62
N GLY A 149 -4.53 -6.20 28.83
CA GLY A 149 -4.69 -7.62 29.14
C GLY A 149 -5.01 -8.44 27.89
N GLY A 150 -5.73 -9.55 28.09
CA GLY A 150 -6.14 -10.49 27.05
C GLY A 150 -5.36 -11.80 27.08
N LYS A 151 -5.68 -12.71 26.16
CA LYS A 151 -5.03 -14.02 26.05
C LYS A 151 -4.60 -14.29 24.62
N ASP A 152 -3.30 -14.36 24.40
CA ASP A 152 -2.74 -14.78 23.12
C ASP A 152 -2.96 -16.29 22.92
N GLY A 153 -3.35 -16.66 21.70
CA GLY A 153 -3.46 -18.06 21.29
C GLY A 153 -2.15 -18.63 20.71
N GLY A 154 -1.04 -17.90 20.85
CA GLY A 154 0.24 -18.18 20.20
C GLY A 154 0.62 -17.11 19.16
N ASN A 155 1.71 -17.36 18.44
CA ASN A 155 2.34 -16.38 17.54
C ASN A 155 1.42 -15.86 16.40
N ASN A 156 0.28 -16.47 16.11
CA ASN A 156 -0.65 -16.01 15.06
C ASN A 156 -2.00 -15.54 15.57
N PHE A 157 -2.18 -15.51 16.88
CA PHE A 157 -3.47 -15.33 17.50
C PHE A 157 -3.38 -14.18 18.51
N PRO A 158 -3.28 -12.93 18.01
CA PRO A 158 -3.15 -11.75 18.85
C PRO A 158 -4.40 -11.52 19.71
N ALA A 159 -4.24 -10.89 20.87
CA ALA A 159 -5.32 -10.69 21.82
C ALA A 159 -6.17 -9.42 21.56
N ASN A 160 -5.55 -8.32 21.17
CA ASN A 160 -6.17 -6.99 21.22
C ASN A 160 -6.30 -6.35 19.84
N LYS A 161 -7.52 -6.05 19.41
CA LYS A 161 -7.78 -5.32 18.17
C LYS A 161 -7.87 -3.83 18.47
N PHE A 162 -7.07 -3.03 17.77
CA PHE A 162 -7.06 -1.58 17.90
C PHE A 162 -7.44 -0.88 16.60
N LYS A 163 -7.99 0.31 16.76
CA LYS A 163 -8.09 1.33 15.71
C LYS A 163 -7.07 2.41 16.00
N TYR A 164 -6.25 2.72 15.01
CA TYR A 164 -5.26 3.78 15.03
C TYR A 164 -5.69 4.87 14.06
N VAL A 165 -5.55 6.11 14.49
CA VAL A 165 -5.52 7.27 13.59
C VAL A 165 -4.06 7.69 13.47
N VAL A 166 -3.55 7.67 12.25
CA VAL A 166 -2.16 8.01 11.93
C VAL A 166 -2.16 9.26 11.09
N GLU A 167 -1.41 10.27 11.53
CA GLU A 167 -1.33 11.58 10.89
C GLU A 167 0.14 12.00 10.69
N ARG A 168 0.36 12.85 9.70
CA ARG A 168 1.64 13.55 9.53
C ARG A 168 1.42 15.01 9.20
N VAL A 169 2.41 15.84 9.52
CA VAL A 169 2.43 17.24 9.09
C VAL A 169 3.49 17.37 8.00
N LYS A 170 3.05 17.56 6.76
CA LYS A 170 3.93 17.66 5.58
C LYS A 170 4.86 16.43 5.46
N TRP A 171 6.16 16.66 5.62
CA TRP A 171 7.24 15.67 5.46
C TRP A 171 7.69 15.06 6.78
N ASP A 172 7.03 15.40 7.89
CA ASP A 172 7.32 14.76 9.18
C ASP A 172 6.98 13.26 9.12
N PRO A 173 7.67 12.43 9.92
CA PRO A 173 7.28 11.04 10.10
C PRO A 173 5.82 10.93 10.53
N TRP A 174 5.16 9.88 10.05
CA TRP A 174 3.82 9.52 10.51
C TRP A 174 3.81 9.28 12.02
N LYS A 175 2.72 9.69 12.68
CA LYS A 175 2.53 9.52 14.13
C LYS A 175 1.13 9.03 14.41
N ILE A 176 1.00 8.14 15.39
CA ILE A 176 -0.31 7.76 15.94
C ILE A 176 -0.82 8.93 16.77
N THR A 177 -1.95 9.51 16.38
CA THR A 177 -2.63 10.59 17.14
C THR A 177 -3.77 10.07 17.99
N GLN A 178 -4.34 8.91 17.63
CA GLN A 178 -5.38 8.23 18.43
C GLN A 178 -5.19 6.72 18.36
N LYS A 179 -5.35 6.05 19.50
CA LYS A 179 -5.38 4.58 19.64
C LYS A 179 -6.63 4.20 20.44
N THR A 180 -7.46 3.32 19.90
CA THR A 180 -8.72 2.90 20.52
C THR A 180 -8.84 1.38 20.48
N LEU A 181 -9.01 0.74 21.64
CA LEU A 181 -9.31 -0.69 21.72
C LEU A 181 -10.72 -0.94 21.14
N LEU A 182 -10.81 -1.82 20.15
CA LEU A 182 -12.07 -2.22 19.51
C LEU A 182 -12.57 -3.55 20.05
N LYS A 183 -11.66 -4.50 20.27
CA LYS A 183 -11.99 -5.86 20.71
C LYS A 183 -10.81 -6.45 21.48
N GLN A 184 -11.12 -7.30 22.45
CA GLN A 184 -10.14 -8.10 23.16
C GLN A 184 -10.58 -9.57 23.19
N ASN A 185 -9.65 -10.47 22.92
CA ASN A 185 -9.79 -11.90 23.11
C ASN A 185 -9.36 -12.24 24.55
N LYS A 186 -10.22 -12.93 25.29
CA LYS A 186 -10.01 -13.32 26.69
C LYS A 186 -9.89 -14.83 26.82
#